data_AF-A0A0D0CLQ4-F1
#
_entry.id   AF-A0A0D0CLQ4-F1
#
_cell.length_a   1.000
_cell.length_b   1.000
_cell.length_c   1.000
_cell.angle_alpha   90.00
_cell.angle_beta   90.00
_cell.angle_gamma   90.00
#
_symmetry.space_group_name_H-M   'P 1'
#
loop_
_entity.id
_entity.type
_entity.pdbx_description
1 polymer ?
#
loop_
_entity_poly.entity_id
_entity_poly.type
_entity_poly.pdbx_seq_one_letter_code
_entity_poly.pdbx_strand_id
1 'polypeptide(L)'
;INKSADSARGDDCATLKPAVVHWLMSARPAPEPALEPSEKTGRGFNHDVTGHLLCPVDYDWSDTEHRSAIRDYHPDFLVTEHNWPTFLYENERYDSESPTKGLFKNKLLVQAFRHVFTSPTSALKMDNEDEDTDAGQLRKRGKYDERRTRSHVAALLGMKSVSPRAIAYIAVQLRFALSSCGSWRIVDGEFNYQKFYNNIVHFFEGADTPEEKSIIERLLLWWNR
;
A
#
# COMPACT_ATOMS: atom_id res chain seq x y z
N ILE A 1 13.24 -14.65 -19.00
CA ILE A 1 12.11 -14.67 -18.03
C ILE A 1 11.45 -13.29 -18.05
N ASN A 2 10.18 -13.23 -18.48
CA ASN A 2 9.11 -12.25 -18.21
C ASN A 2 9.19 -10.75 -18.57
N LYS A 3 9.49 -10.40 -19.84
CA LYS A 3 9.22 -9.03 -20.35
C LYS A 3 7.77 -8.56 -20.12
N SER A 4 6.80 -9.45 -20.29
CA SER A 4 5.38 -9.12 -20.13
C SER A 4 4.96 -8.83 -18.68
N ALA A 5 5.51 -9.56 -17.69
CA ALA A 5 5.20 -9.30 -16.28
C ALA A 5 5.88 -8.01 -15.79
N ASP A 6 7.10 -7.73 -16.28
CA ASP A 6 7.78 -6.46 -16.01
C ASP A 6 7.05 -5.28 -16.63
N SER A 7 6.49 -5.43 -17.83
CA SER A 7 5.64 -4.42 -18.47
C SER A 7 4.37 -4.16 -17.66
N ALA A 8 3.63 -5.21 -17.27
CA ALA A 8 2.41 -5.05 -16.48
C ALA A 8 2.67 -4.36 -15.13
N ARG A 9 3.76 -4.75 -14.45
CA ARG A 9 4.20 -4.09 -13.22
C ARG A 9 4.58 -2.62 -13.45
N GLY A 10 5.24 -2.33 -14.58
CA GLY A 10 5.57 -0.97 -15.00
C GLY A 10 4.32 -0.09 -15.17
N ASP A 11 3.28 -0.62 -15.81
CA ASP A 11 2.01 0.07 -16.03
C ASP A 11 1.25 0.30 -14.71
N ASP A 12 1.21 -0.72 -13.84
CA ASP A 12 0.62 -0.61 -12.50
C ASP A 12 1.33 0.49 -11.69
N CYS A 13 2.67 0.45 -11.65
CA CYS A 13 3.50 1.49 -11.04
C CYS A 13 3.18 2.88 -11.58
N ALA A 14 3.09 3.04 -12.91
CA ALA A 14 2.89 4.33 -13.55
C ALA A 14 1.56 4.97 -13.14
N THR A 15 0.51 4.16 -12.97
CA THR A 15 -0.81 4.67 -12.62
C THR A 15 -1.08 4.73 -11.11
N LEU A 16 -0.42 3.90 -10.29
CA LEU A 16 -0.59 3.90 -8.84
C LEU A 16 0.10 5.10 -8.18
N LYS A 17 1.28 5.50 -8.66
CA LYS A 17 2.06 6.64 -8.11
C LYS A 17 1.26 7.95 -8.01
N PRO A 18 0.59 8.45 -9.07
CA PRO A 18 -0.21 9.67 -8.98
C PRO A 18 -1.51 9.46 -8.18
N ALA A 19 -2.07 8.25 -8.19
CA ALA A 19 -3.28 7.94 -7.41
C ALA A 19 -3.00 7.99 -5.90
N VAL A 20 -1.89 7.41 -5.44
CA VAL A 20 -1.47 7.49 -4.02
C VAL A 20 -1.26 8.93 -3.58
N VAL A 21 -0.61 9.76 -4.40
CA VAL A 21 -0.47 11.19 -4.09
C VAL A 21 -1.84 11.86 -3.99
N HIS A 22 -2.74 11.60 -4.92
CA HIS A 22 -4.09 12.16 -4.86
C HIS A 22 -4.83 11.76 -3.58
N TRP A 23 -4.79 10.49 -3.17
CA TRP A 23 -5.42 10.04 -1.92
C TRP A 23 -4.81 10.71 -0.69
N LEU A 24 -3.48 10.81 -0.62
CA LEU A 24 -2.82 11.48 0.50
C LEU A 24 -3.13 12.99 0.53
N MET A 25 -3.13 13.67 -0.62
CA MET A 25 -3.45 15.10 -0.70
C MET A 25 -4.92 15.43 -0.45
N SER A 26 -5.82 14.44 -0.58
CA SER A 26 -7.23 14.58 -0.23
C SER A 26 -7.49 14.47 1.28
N ALA A 27 -6.53 13.92 2.05
CA ALA A 27 -6.63 13.84 3.51
C ALA A 27 -6.61 15.23 4.16
N ARG A 28 -7.12 15.32 5.40
CA ARG A 28 -7.18 16.56 6.20
C ARG A 28 -6.50 16.36 7.56
N PRO A 29 -5.50 17.18 7.93
CA PRO A 29 -4.84 18.19 7.09
C PRO A 29 -4.12 17.54 5.89
N ALA A 30 -3.98 18.30 4.81
CA ALA A 30 -3.22 17.82 3.65
C ALA A 30 -1.72 17.74 4.00
N PRO A 31 -0.95 16.81 3.41
CA PRO A 31 0.49 16.74 3.57
C PRO A 31 1.17 18.06 3.22
N GLU A 32 2.10 18.50 4.08
CA GLU A 32 2.99 19.63 3.84
C GLU A 32 4.46 19.19 3.93
N PRO A 33 5.31 19.56 2.95
CA PRO A 33 4.98 20.25 1.70
C PRO A 33 4.10 19.40 0.77
N ALA A 34 3.39 20.03 -0.18
CA ALA A 34 2.54 19.28 -1.10
C ALA A 34 3.34 18.22 -1.88
N LEU A 35 2.77 17.02 -1.98
CA LEU A 35 3.40 15.90 -2.70
C LEU A 35 3.22 16.07 -4.22
N GLU A 36 4.32 16.02 -4.96
CA GLU A 36 4.30 16.11 -6.42
C GLU A 36 3.86 14.78 -7.07
N PRO A 37 2.80 14.73 -7.90
CA PRO A 37 2.30 13.48 -8.48
C PRO A 37 3.26 12.81 -9.47
N SER A 38 4.03 13.61 -10.23
CA SER A 38 4.96 13.15 -11.28
C SER A 38 6.36 12.86 -10.76
N GLU A 39 6.74 13.41 -9.62
CA GLU A 39 8.08 13.28 -9.05
C GLU A 39 8.05 12.55 -7.71
N LYS A 40 9.15 11.84 -7.40
CA LYS A 40 9.27 11.06 -6.17
C LYS A 40 10.31 11.61 -5.20
N THR A 41 11.14 12.56 -5.62
CA THR A 41 12.25 13.11 -4.83
C THR A 41 11.79 13.63 -3.47
N GLY A 42 10.64 14.30 -3.41
CA GLY A 42 9.99 14.79 -2.19
C GLY A 42 9.10 13.78 -1.45
N ARG A 43 9.23 12.48 -1.71
CA ARG A 43 8.51 11.40 -1.00
C ARG A 43 9.48 10.59 -0.13
N GLY A 44 9.07 9.40 0.29
CA GLY A 44 9.91 8.54 1.12
C GLY A 44 10.16 9.16 2.49
N PHE A 45 11.37 8.96 3.02
CA PHE A 45 11.79 9.56 4.29
C PHE A 45 12.12 11.05 4.19
N ASN A 46 12.14 11.63 2.97
CA ASN A 46 12.31 13.07 2.76
C ASN A 46 11.05 13.88 3.10
N HIS A 47 9.93 13.22 3.42
CA HIS A 47 8.65 13.86 3.73
C HIS A 47 7.98 13.17 4.91
N ASP A 48 7.43 13.92 5.85
CA ASP A 48 6.95 13.40 7.13
C ASP A 48 5.79 12.40 6.97
N VAL A 49 4.79 12.68 6.14
CA VAL A 49 3.66 11.76 5.88
C VAL A 49 4.11 10.44 5.22
N THR A 50 4.83 10.49 4.10
CA THR A 50 5.28 9.25 3.44
C THR A 50 6.34 8.50 4.25
N GLY A 51 7.14 9.22 5.02
CA GLY A 51 8.12 8.65 5.93
C GLY A 51 7.44 7.90 7.08
N HIS A 52 6.39 8.46 7.67
CA HIS A 52 5.58 7.79 8.70
C HIS A 52 5.01 6.46 8.18
N LEU A 53 4.41 6.49 6.99
CA LEU A 53 3.83 5.30 6.35
C LEU A 53 4.88 4.20 6.08
N LEU A 54 6.09 4.60 5.71
CA LEU A 54 7.20 3.68 5.40
C LEU A 54 7.99 3.24 6.62
N CYS A 55 7.93 3.98 7.72
CA CYS A 55 8.66 3.70 8.93
C CYS A 55 8.30 2.28 9.42
N PRO A 56 9.30 1.44 9.72
CA PRO A 56 9.08 0.21 10.47
C PRO A 56 8.35 0.46 11.78
N VAL A 57 7.46 -0.45 12.16
CA VAL A 57 6.73 -0.40 13.45
C VAL A 57 7.66 -0.49 14.67
N ASP A 58 8.89 -0.97 14.48
CA ASP A 58 9.94 -1.04 15.50
C ASP A 58 10.51 0.35 15.86
N TYR A 59 10.25 1.38 15.05
CA TYR A 59 10.75 2.73 15.26
C TYR A 59 9.60 3.73 15.42
N ASP A 60 9.71 4.62 16.39
CA ASP A 60 8.79 5.75 16.53
C ASP A 60 9.14 6.90 15.57
N TRP A 61 8.33 7.09 14.53
CA TRP A 61 8.50 8.21 13.58
C TRP A 61 8.20 9.59 14.19
N SER A 62 7.45 9.64 15.30
CA SER A 62 7.17 10.90 16.01
C SER A 62 8.36 11.37 16.84
N ASP A 63 9.27 10.45 17.19
CA ASP A 63 10.55 10.77 17.79
C ASP A 63 11.49 11.40 16.74
N THR A 64 11.93 12.62 17.02
CA THR A 64 12.84 13.37 16.15
C THR A 64 14.21 12.71 16.00
N GLU A 65 14.70 12.00 17.01
CA GLU A 65 15.98 11.29 16.97
C GLU A 65 15.87 10.09 16.03
N HIS A 66 14.84 9.27 16.20
CA HIS A 66 14.58 8.13 15.31
C HIS A 66 14.41 8.59 13.85
N ARG A 67 13.59 9.62 13.64
CA ARG A 67 13.36 10.17 12.30
C ARG A 67 14.63 10.70 11.65
N SER A 68 15.49 11.38 12.41
CA SER A 68 16.77 11.88 11.90
C SER A 68 17.74 10.72 11.62
N ALA A 69 17.82 9.74 12.53
CA ALA A 69 18.66 8.56 12.37
C ALA A 69 18.27 7.72 11.15
N ILE A 70 16.98 7.56 10.87
CA ILE A 70 16.48 6.89 9.66
C ILE A 70 16.89 7.68 8.40
N ARG A 71 16.76 9.01 8.41
CA ARG A 71 17.15 9.88 7.29
C ARG A 71 18.65 9.87 7.01
N ASP A 72 19.44 9.74 8.06
CA ASP A 72 20.90 9.73 8.01
C ASP A 72 21.48 8.32 7.80
N TYR A 73 20.63 7.30 7.63
CA TYR A 73 21.03 5.89 7.47
C TYR A 73 21.89 5.38 8.63
N HIS A 74 21.53 5.75 9.86
CA HIS A 74 22.23 5.29 11.05
C HIS A 74 22.15 3.74 11.15
N PRO A 75 23.25 3.03 11.45
CA PRO A 75 23.29 1.56 11.47
C PRO A 75 22.25 0.90 12.39
N ASP A 76 21.86 1.57 13.47
CA ASP A 76 20.85 1.06 14.42
C ASP A 76 19.39 1.32 13.98
N PHE A 77 19.19 2.15 12.95
CA PHE A 77 17.88 2.60 12.47
C PHE A 77 17.65 2.26 10.98
N LEU A 78 18.26 1.17 10.51
CA LEU A 78 18.13 0.74 9.12
C LEU A 78 16.73 0.21 8.83
N VAL A 79 16.10 0.74 7.78
CA VAL A 79 14.80 0.26 7.30
C VAL A 79 15.00 -0.88 6.31
N THR A 80 14.77 -2.10 6.76
CA THR A 80 14.94 -3.34 5.97
C THR A 80 13.61 -4.05 5.71
N GLU A 81 13.61 -5.08 4.85
CA GLU A 81 12.45 -5.92 4.57
C GLU A 81 11.96 -6.78 5.74
N HIS A 82 12.75 -6.88 6.81
CA HIS A 82 12.48 -7.76 7.95
C HIS A 82 11.50 -7.15 8.95
N ASN A 83 11.23 -5.85 8.82
CA ASN A 83 10.33 -5.11 9.69
C ASN A 83 9.13 -4.59 8.90
N TRP A 84 7.95 -4.65 9.50
CA TRP A 84 6.73 -4.24 8.82
C TRP A 84 6.60 -2.71 8.75
N PRO A 85 6.40 -2.13 7.55
CA PRO A 85 6.06 -0.72 7.45
C PRO A 85 4.69 -0.41 8.05
N THR A 86 4.55 0.76 8.65
CA THR A 86 3.30 1.25 9.26
C THR A 86 2.09 1.18 8.32
N PHE A 87 2.26 1.44 7.02
CA PHE A 87 1.17 1.39 6.04
C PHE A 87 0.53 0.00 5.90
N LEU A 88 1.12 -1.06 6.46
CA LEU A 88 0.48 -2.37 6.50
C LEU A 88 -0.61 -2.47 7.58
N TYR A 89 -0.56 -1.65 8.62
CA TYR A 89 -1.44 -1.74 9.78
C TYR A 89 -2.70 -0.88 9.64
N GLU A 90 -3.82 -1.42 10.10
CA GLU A 90 -5.10 -0.72 10.25
C GLU A 90 -4.89 0.57 11.05
N ASN A 91 -5.38 1.69 10.52
CA ASN A 91 -5.25 3.02 11.11
C ASN A 91 -3.81 3.40 11.51
N GLU A 92 -2.80 2.80 10.86
CA GLU A 92 -1.38 3.09 11.11
C GLU A 92 -0.96 2.80 12.56
N ARG A 93 -1.62 1.82 13.22
CA ARG A 93 -1.38 1.46 14.62
C ARG A 93 -0.85 0.04 14.79
N TYR A 94 0.33 -0.04 15.37
CA TYR A 94 0.93 -1.27 15.85
C TYR A 94 0.62 -1.52 17.33
N ASP A 95 0.45 -2.79 17.71
CA ASP A 95 0.18 -3.23 19.08
C ASP A 95 1.22 -4.30 19.45
N SER A 96 2.15 -3.99 20.35
CA SER A 96 3.24 -4.90 20.73
C SER A 96 2.73 -6.16 21.44
N GLU A 97 1.60 -6.07 22.14
CA GLU A 97 0.96 -7.21 22.80
C GLU A 97 0.19 -8.08 21.80
N SER A 98 -0.13 -7.54 20.63
CA SER A 98 -0.80 -8.26 19.55
C SER A 98 -0.25 -7.87 18.17
N PRO A 99 0.97 -8.32 17.80
CA PRO A 99 1.68 -7.83 16.61
C PRO A 99 0.97 -8.04 15.27
N THR A 100 0.02 -8.98 15.19
CA THR A 100 -0.77 -9.27 13.98
C THR A 100 -2.09 -8.49 13.93
N LYS A 101 -2.45 -7.77 14.98
CA LYS A 101 -3.70 -7.00 15.05
C LYS A 101 -3.65 -5.87 14.03
N GLY A 102 -4.67 -5.81 13.17
CA GLY A 102 -4.75 -4.80 12.10
C GLY A 102 -3.75 -5.00 10.95
N LEU A 103 -2.83 -5.97 11.02
CA LEU A 103 -1.84 -6.20 9.98
C LEU A 103 -2.51 -6.57 8.64
N PHE A 104 -2.04 -5.95 7.56
CA PHE A 104 -2.60 -5.97 6.19
C PHE A 104 -4.02 -5.42 6.05
N LYS A 105 -4.47 -4.51 6.93
CA LYS A 105 -5.83 -3.93 6.88
C LYS A 105 -5.88 -2.42 6.71
N ASN A 106 -4.77 -1.79 6.33
CA ASN A 106 -4.74 -0.35 6.09
C ASN A 106 -5.64 0.07 4.90
N LYS A 107 -6.37 1.18 5.04
CA LYS A 107 -7.26 1.73 3.99
C LYS A 107 -6.50 2.03 2.69
N LEU A 108 -5.30 2.61 2.79
CA LEU A 108 -4.45 2.93 1.63
C LEU A 108 -4.01 1.67 0.88
N LEU A 109 -3.72 0.59 1.61
CA LEU A 109 -3.38 -0.72 1.03
C LEU A 109 -4.56 -1.31 0.25
N VAL A 110 -5.78 -1.22 0.80
CA VAL A 110 -7.01 -1.67 0.13
C VAL A 110 -7.33 -0.80 -1.11
N GLN A 111 -7.16 0.52 -1.02
CA GLN A 111 -7.32 1.43 -2.15
C GLN A 111 -6.34 1.10 -3.29
N ALA A 112 -5.07 0.83 -2.95
CA ALA A 112 -4.07 0.41 -3.92
C ALA A 112 -4.45 -0.92 -4.60
N PHE A 113 -4.93 -1.90 -3.83
CA PHE A 113 -5.42 -3.17 -4.37
C PHE A 113 -6.56 -2.96 -5.36
N ARG A 114 -7.58 -2.18 -4.96
CA ARG A 114 -8.74 -1.88 -5.81
C ARG A 114 -8.35 -1.14 -7.08
N HIS A 115 -7.42 -0.19 -6.99
CA HIS A 115 -6.93 0.58 -8.14
C HIS A 115 -6.27 -0.31 -9.19
N VAL A 116 -5.46 -1.27 -8.75
CA VAL A 116 -4.74 -2.19 -9.64
C VAL A 116 -5.64 -3.29 -10.19
N PHE A 117 -6.37 -4.01 -9.34
CA PHE A 117 -7.07 -5.23 -9.75
C PHE A 117 -8.53 -5.03 -10.16
N THR A 118 -9.22 -3.99 -9.71
CA THR A 118 -10.68 -3.84 -9.93
C THR A 118 -11.04 -2.70 -10.87
N SER A 119 -10.79 -1.45 -10.49
CA SER A 119 -11.08 -0.25 -11.27
C SER A 119 -10.63 0.97 -10.48
N PRO A 120 -10.08 2.03 -11.11
CA PRO A 120 -9.71 3.27 -10.41
C PRO A 120 -10.91 3.89 -9.67
N THR A 121 -12.12 3.77 -10.22
CA THR A 121 -13.35 4.29 -9.59
C THR A 121 -13.76 3.56 -8.32
N SER A 122 -13.32 2.31 -8.09
CA SER A 122 -13.62 1.59 -6.84
C SER A 122 -12.79 2.08 -5.65
N ALA A 123 -11.60 2.62 -5.91
CA ALA A 123 -10.76 3.23 -4.88
C ALA A 123 -11.33 4.58 -4.38
N LEU A 124 -11.93 5.36 -5.29
CA LEU A 124 -12.54 6.67 -4.99
C LEU A 124 -13.86 6.58 -4.20
N LYS A 125 -14.50 5.41 -4.14
CA LYS A 125 -15.77 5.24 -3.39
C LYS A 125 -15.59 5.15 -1.87
N MET A 126 -14.39 4.83 -1.39
CA MET A 126 -14.11 4.71 0.05
C MET A 126 -14.12 6.05 0.80
N ASP A 127 -14.13 7.18 0.09
CA ASP A 127 -14.23 8.51 0.71
C ASP A 127 -15.69 8.92 0.98
N ASN A 128 -16.67 8.24 0.38
CA ASN A 128 -18.10 8.58 0.49
C ASN A 128 -18.91 7.58 1.35
N GLU A 129 -18.29 6.59 1.97
CA GLU A 129 -18.99 5.65 2.88
C GLU A 129 -18.98 6.14 4.34
N ASP A 130 -18.18 7.16 4.64
CA ASP A 130 -18.05 7.78 5.98
C ASP A 130 -18.86 9.10 6.11
N GLU A 131 -19.46 9.62 5.03
CA GLU A 131 -20.32 10.81 5.02
C GLU A 131 -21.65 10.58 4.26
N ASP A 132 -22.75 10.94 4.93
CA ASP A 132 -24.14 11.11 4.49
C ASP A 132 -25.13 9.93 4.49
N THR A 133 -25.83 9.86 5.62
CA THR A 133 -27.28 10.15 5.67
C THR A 133 -27.72 11.23 4.69
N ASP A 134 -28.69 10.89 3.83
CA ASP A 134 -29.71 11.78 3.24
C ASP A 134 -29.26 13.07 2.51
N ALA A 135 -28.95 12.97 1.21
CA ALA A 135 -29.35 14.00 0.24
C ALA A 135 -29.32 13.46 -1.20
N GLY A 136 -30.41 13.68 -1.93
CA GLY A 136 -30.64 13.12 -3.26
C GLY A 136 -29.88 13.78 -4.42
N GLN A 137 -29.81 12.99 -5.49
CA GLN A 137 -29.83 13.33 -6.93
C GLN A 137 -28.75 14.21 -7.59
N LEU A 138 -28.21 13.61 -8.66
CA LEU A 138 -27.74 14.17 -9.94
C LEU A 138 -26.39 14.89 -9.98
N ARG A 139 -25.36 14.19 -10.50
CA ARG A 139 -24.49 14.72 -11.59
C ARG A 139 -24.04 13.63 -12.56
N LYS A 140 -24.73 13.57 -13.71
CA LYS A 140 -24.29 12.90 -14.94
C LYS A 140 -23.13 13.73 -15.54
N ARG A 141 -21.90 13.21 -15.62
CA ARG A 141 -20.84 13.85 -16.42
C ARG A 141 -19.85 12.82 -16.98
N GLY A 142 -19.75 12.80 -18.31
CA GLY A 142 -18.58 12.37 -19.09
C GLY A 142 -18.34 10.86 -19.27
N LYS A 143 -18.76 10.33 -20.42
CA LYS A 143 -18.23 9.09 -21.01
C LYS A 143 -16.77 9.37 -21.45
N TYR A 144 -15.79 8.88 -20.69
CA TYR A 144 -14.45 8.60 -21.22
C TYR A 144 -14.22 7.09 -21.07
N ASP A 145 -13.94 6.46 -22.20
CA ASP A 145 -13.94 5.02 -22.44
C ASP A 145 -12.62 4.35 -22.02
N GLU A 146 -12.08 4.71 -20.85
CA GLU A 146 -10.93 4.04 -20.22
C GLU A 146 -11.36 3.06 -19.12
N ARG A 147 -12.67 3.00 -18.80
CA ARG A 147 -13.20 2.34 -17.59
C ARG A 147 -13.44 0.83 -17.72
N ARG A 148 -13.21 0.21 -18.89
CA ARG A 148 -13.57 -1.22 -19.11
C ARG A 148 -12.42 -2.22 -18.99
N THR A 149 -11.17 -1.78 -18.89
CA THR A 149 -10.00 -2.70 -18.93
C THR A 149 -9.52 -3.23 -17.58
N ARG A 150 -9.85 -2.59 -16.44
CA ARG A 150 -9.37 -3.07 -15.12
C ARG A 150 -10.33 -4.00 -14.40
N SER A 151 -11.64 -3.85 -14.58
CA SER A 151 -12.60 -4.88 -14.14
C SER A 151 -12.31 -6.19 -14.87
N HIS A 152 -11.79 -6.05 -16.09
CA HIS A 152 -11.24 -7.12 -16.89
C HIS A 152 -9.93 -7.69 -16.33
N VAL A 153 -9.09 -7.00 -15.54
CA VAL A 153 -7.86 -7.60 -14.95
C VAL A 153 -8.20 -8.65 -13.89
N ALA A 154 -9.00 -8.31 -12.86
CA ALA A 154 -9.47 -9.33 -11.91
C ALA A 154 -10.24 -10.46 -12.59
N ALA A 155 -11.09 -10.14 -13.57
CA ALA A 155 -11.85 -11.14 -14.32
C ALA A 155 -10.96 -12.01 -15.24
N LEU A 156 -9.96 -11.43 -15.91
CA LEU A 156 -8.96 -12.12 -16.75
C LEU A 156 -8.08 -13.03 -15.91
N LEU A 157 -7.68 -12.56 -14.72
CA LEU A 157 -6.96 -13.36 -13.74
C LEU A 157 -7.85 -14.40 -13.06
N GLY A 158 -9.16 -14.40 -13.35
CA GLY A 158 -10.12 -15.32 -12.74
C GLY A 158 -10.20 -15.18 -11.21
N MET A 159 -9.88 -14.00 -10.67
CA MET A 159 -9.85 -13.75 -9.22
C MET A 159 -11.26 -13.81 -8.65
N LYS A 160 -11.63 -14.99 -8.14
CA LYS A 160 -12.87 -15.22 -7.38
C LYS A 160 -12.74 -14.78 -5.92
N SER A 161 -11.51 -14.68 -5.44
CA SER A 161 -11.14 -14.20 -4.12
C SER A 161 -9.76 -13.53 -4.16
N VAL A 162 -9.50 -12.63 -3.20
CA VAL A 162 -8.20 -12.02 -2.97
C VAL A 162 -7.20 -13.11 -2.56
N SER A 163 -6.09 -13.22 -3.30
CA SER A 163 -5.02 -14.16 -2.98
C SER A 163 -3.92 -13.51 -2.12
N PRO A 164 -3.26 -14.26 -1.22
CA PRO A 164 -2.09 -13.79 -0.47
C PRO A 164 -1.04 -13.09 -1.33
N ARG A 165 -0.72 -13.70 -2.47
CA ARG A 165 0.28 -13.19 -3.42
C ARG A 165 -0.13 -11.86 -4.06
N ALA A 166 -1.44 -11.61 -4.25
CA ALA A 166 -1.94 -10.33 -4.71
C ALA A 166 -1.79 -9.25 -3.63
N ILE A 167 -2.04 -9.57 -2.36
CA ILE A 167 -1.80 -8.66 -1.23
C ILE A 167 -0.30 -8.31 -1.14
N ALA A 168 0.58 -9.31 -1.21
CA ALA A 168 2.03 -9.12 -1.20
C ALA A 168 2.50 -8.23 -2.37
N TYR A 169 1.96 -8.47 -3.58
CA TYR A 169 2.25 -7.64 -4.74
C TYR A 169 1.86 -6.18 -4.51
N ILE A 170 0.66 -5.93 -3.98
CA ILE A 170 0.17 -4.56 -3.74
C ILE A 170 0.95 -3.86 -2.65
N ALA A 171 1.33 -4.57 -1.57
CA ALA A 171 2.19 -4.00 -0.54
C ALA A 171 3.53 -3.52 -1.13
N VAL A 172 4.12 -4.32 -2.01
CA VAL A 172 5.34 -3.96 -2.76
C VAL A 172 5.11 -2.75 -3.66
N GLN A 173 4.03 -2.73 -4.44
CA GLN A 173 3.69 -1.60 -5.33
C GLN A 173 3.44 -0.31 -4.55
N LEU A 174 2.72 -0.39 -3.43
CA LEU A 174 2.41 0.74 -2.57
C LEU A 174 3.67 1.28 -1.88
N ARG A 175 4.50 0.42 -1.31
CA ARG A 175 5.80 0.83 -0.74
C ARG A 175 6.63 1.56 -1.80
N PHE A 176 6.71 0.99 -3.01
CA PHE A 176 7.42 1.66 -4.08
C PHE A 176 6.76 3.01 -4.43
N ALA A 177 5.44 3.13 -4.51
CA ALA A 177 4.77 4.41 -4.77
C ALA A 177 5.05 5.50 -3.71
N LEU A 178 5.21 5.08 -2.44
CA LEU A 178 5.50 5.94 -1.29
C LEU A 178 6.99 6.33 -1.17
N SER A 179 7.91 5.48 -1.64
CA SER A 179 9.37 5.74 -1.58
C SER A 179 9.80 6.95 -2.40
N SER A 180 11.03 7.44 -2.19
CA SER A 180 11.67 8.45 -3.05
C SER A 180 12.32 7.88 -4.32
N CYS A 181 12.33 6.55 -4.48
CA CYS A 181 13.09 5.87 -5.52
C CYS A 181 12.53 6.12 -6.94
N GLY A 182 13.23 6.88 -7.78
CA GLY A 182 12.71 7.32 -9.09
C GLY A 182 12.41 6.19 -10.09
N SER A 183 13.13 5.07 -9.99
CA SER A 183 13.04 3.93 -10.91
C SER A 183 12.97 2.61 -10.14
N TRP A 184 12.23 1.65 -10.70
CA TRP A 184 12.10 0.33 -10.09
C TRP A 184 13.46 -0.37 -9.99
N ARG A 185 13.69 -1.01 -8.85
CA ARG A 185 14.88 -1.82 -8.55
C ARG A 185 14.50 -2.85 -7.48
N ILE A 186 15.23 -3.96 -7.44
CA ILE A 186 15.01 -5.01 -6.43
C ILE A 186 15.44 -4.52 -5.04
N VAL A 187 16.55 -3.77 -4.98
CA VAL A 187 17.15 -3.26 -3.74
C VAL A 187 17.16 -1.74 -3.78
N ASP A 188 16.58 -1.11 -2.76
CA ASP A 188 16.40 0.33 -2.59
C ASP A 188 16.97 0.76 -1.23
N GLY A 189 18.24 1.15 -1.23
CA GLY A 189 19.03 1.27 -0.01
C GLY A 189 19.21 -0.12 0.63
N GLU A 190 18.90 -0.21 1.92
CA GLU A 190 18.94 -1.47 2.68
C GLU A 190 17.68 -2.34 2.51
N PHE A 191 16.69 -1.86 1.73
CA PHE A 191 15.42 -2.56 1.60
C PHE A 191 15.36 -3.41 0.32
N ASN A 192 15.07 -4.70 0.46
CA ASN A 192 14.89 -5.60 -0.68
C ASN A 192 13.40 -5.91 -0.95
N TYR A 193 12.86 -5.39 -2.06
CA TYR A 193 11.46 -5.59 -2.46
C TYR A 193 11.11 -7.06 -2.74
N GLN A 194 12.04 -7.86 -3.26
CA GLN A 194 11.78 -9.27 -3.52
C GLN A 194 11.67 -10.07 -2.22
N LYS A 195 12.56 -9.81 -1.25
CA LYS A 195 12.46 -10.44 0.06
C LYS A 195 11.23 -9.94 0.83
N PHE A 196 10.89 -8.65 0.74
CA PHE A 196 9.66 -8.12 1.33
C PHE A 196 8.42 -8.84 0.79
N TYR A 197 8.33 -9.05 -0.53
CA TYR A 197 7.28 -9.87 -1.14
C TYR A 197 7.25 -11.28 -0.52
N ASN A 198 8.41 -11.94 -0.46
CA ASN A 198 8.52 -13.30 0.08
C ASN A 198 8.14 -13.36 1.56
N ASN A 199 8.49 -12.36 2.37
CA ASN A 199 8.14 -12.29 3.79
C ASN A 199 6.62 -12.20 3.97
N ILE A 200 5.93 -11.39 3.14
CA ILE A 200 4.46 -11.31 3.18
C ILE A 200 3.84 -12.64 2.73
N VAL A 201 4.34 -13.22 1.63
CA VAL A 201 3.85 -14.53 1.19
C VAL A 201 4.06 -15.60 2.26
N HIS A 202 5.20 -15.59 2.94
CA HIS A 202 5.50 -16.51 4.03
C HIS A 202 4.57 -16.30 5.23
N PHE A 203 4.23 -15.06 5.59
CA PHE A 203 3.22 -14.79 6.62
C PHE A 203 1.87 -15.46 6.32
N PHE A 204 1.42 -15.41 5.05
CA PHE A 204 0.13 -15.99 4.67
C PHE A 204 0.18 -17.50 4.41
N GLU A 205 1.21 -17.99 3.71
CA GLU A 205 1.31 -19.37 3.21
C GLU A 205 2.14 -20.28 4.15
N GLY A 206 2.86 -19.71 5.12
CA GLY A 206 3.69 -20.42 6.09
C GLY A 206 3.03 -20.64 7.46
N ALA A 207 1.73 -20.37 7.60
CA ALA A 207 0.98 -20.64 8.82
C ALA A 207 0.88 -22.16 9.06
N ASP A 208 1.46 -22.65 10.15
CA ASP A 208 1.53 -24.08 10.44
C ASP A 208 0.56 -24.49 11.55
N THR A 209 0.35 -23.62 12.54
CA THR A 209 -0.54 -23.87 13.68
C THR A 209 -2.02 -23.60 13.34
N PRO A 210 -2.98 -24.27 14.01
CA PRO A 210 -4.41 -23.96 13.85
C PRO A 210 -4.75 -22.49 14.13
N GLU A 211 -4.08 -21.89 15.11
CA GLU A 211 -4.29 -20.50 15.52
C GLU A 211 -3.84 -19.53 14.43
N GLU A 212 -2.65 -19.73 13.86
CA GLU A 212 -2.15 -18.94 12.73
C GLU A 212 -3.06 -19.09 11.50
N LYS A 213 -3.45 -20.31 11.16
CA LYS A 213 -4.38 -20.58 10.05
C LYS A 213 -5.70 -19.84 10.24
N SER A 214 -6.25 -19.84 11.45
CA SER A 214 -7.48 -19.09 11.78
C SER A 214 -7.30 -17.57 11.65
N ILE A 215 -6.11 -17.03 11.99
CA ILE A 215 -5.80 -15.61 11.75
C ILE A 215 -5.79 -15.31 10.25
N ILE A 216 -5.11 -16.13 9.46
CA ILE A 216 -5.01 -15.97 8.01
C ILE A 216 -6.38 -16.09 7.33
N GLU A 217 -7.18 -17.10 7.69
CA GLU A 217 -8.53 -17.28 7.15
C GLU A 217 -9.43 -16.08 7.44
N ARG A 218 -9.43 -15.58 8.68
CA ARG A 218 -10.20 -14.38 9.05
C ARG A 218 -9.73 -13.14 8.30
N LEU A 219 -8.42 -13.00 8.08
CA LEU A 219 -7.86 -11.88 7.31
C LEU A 219 -8.28 -11.96 5.84
N LEU A 220 -8.17 -13.13 5.20
CA LEU A 220 -8.61 -13.30 3.81
C LEU A 220 -10.12 -13.13 3.67
N LEU A 221 -10.93 -13.60 4.62
CA LEU A 221 -12.37 -13.34 4.65
C LEU A 221 -12.68 -11.85 4.77
N TRP A 222 -11.89 -11.09 5.54
CA TRP A 222 -12.04 -9.63 5.63
C TRP A 222 -11.73 -8.94 4.29
N TRP A 223 -10.68 -9.36 3.58
CA TRP A 223 -10.30 -8.83 2.27
C TRP A 223 -11.31 -9.11 1.16
N ASN A 224 -12.14 -10.15 1.32
CA ASN A 224 -13.16 -10.55 0.35
C ASN A 224 -14.56 -9.95 0.61
N ARG A 225 -14.68 -9.02 1.55
CA ARG A 225 -15.91 -8.24 1.80
C ARG A 225 -16.08 -7.15 0.76
#